data_AF-A0A2E9JVJ0-F1
#
_entry.id   AF-A0A2E9JVJ0-F1
#
_cell.length_a   1.000
_cell.length_b   1.000
_cell.length_c   1.000
_cell.angle_alpha   90.00
_cell.angle_beta   90.00
_cell.angle_gamma   90.00
#
_symmetry.space_group_name_H-M   'P 1'
#
loop_
_entity.id
_entity.type
_entity.pdbx_description
1 polymer ?
#
loop_
_entity_poly.entity_id
_entity_poly.type
_entity_poly.pdbx_seq_one_letter_code
_entity_poly.pdbx_strand_id
1 'polypeptide(L)'
;MSGYAKINLLGMFLMPAIATLTGIVIFGPRVDTMVTVFSINVIPMLFGGLFSGLLLRGCRKYGGAGRAIALWPTLLPAIIGIVWYLSDALFPAEQDPGRVYIAGPQYLLAAAIATGLVAWVVCVIVRSQRSAA
;
A
#
# COMPACT_ATOMS: atom_id res chain seq x y z
N MET A 1 -19.87 -3.74 -3.48
CA MET A 1 -18.69 -3.48 -2.61
C MET A 1 -18.87 -2.15 -1.89
N SER A 2 -18.49 -2.04 -0.60
CA SER A 2 -18.51 -0.74 0.10
C SER A 2 -17.46 0.21 -0.50
N GLY A 3 -17.64 1.53 -0.34
CA GLY A 3 -16.67 2.53 -0.82
C GLY A 3 -15.25 2.25 -0.34
N TYR A 4 -15.09 1.94 0.94
CA TYR A 4 -13.80 1.56 1.54
C TYR A 4 -13.17 0.32 0.90
N ALA A 5 -13.95 -0.70 0.52
CA ALA A 5 -13.41 -1.88 -0.15
C ALA A 5 -12.89 -1.55 -1.56
N LYS A 6 -13.54 -0.62 -2.28
CA LYS A 6 -13.04 -0.12 -3.57
C LYS A 6 -11.74 0.67 -3.39
N ILE A 7 -11.67 1.53 -2.38
CA ILE A 7 -10.45 2.29 -2.06
C ILE A 7 -9.29 1.35 -1.70
N ASN A 8 -9.57 0.28 -0.95
CA ASN A 8 -8.56 -0.74 -0.64
C ASN A 8 -7.99 -1.38 -1.91
N LEU A 9 -8.87 -1.85 -2.82
CA LEU A 9 -8.43 -2.41 -4.10
C LEU A 9 -7.65 -1.40 -4.93
N LEU A 10 -8.08 -0.14 -4.95
CA LEU A 10 -7.38 0.91 -5.68
C LEU A 10 -5.98 1.11 -5.13
N GLY A 11 -5.80 1.17 -3.81
CA GLY A 11 -4.48 1.24 -3.19
C GLY A 11 -3.60 0.03 -3.53
N MET A 12 -4.18 -1.18 -3.59
CA MET A 12 -3.45 -2.41 -3.89
C MET A 12 -2.81 -2.42 -5.28
N PHE A 13 -3.49 -1.84 -6.28
CA PHE A 13 -3.07 -1.92 -7.68
C PHE A 13 -2.52 -0.61 -8.25
N LEU A 14 -2.91 0.53 -7.70
CA LEU A 14 -2.44 1.83 -8.20
C LEU A 14 -0.95 2.02 -7.96
N MET A 15 -0.44 1.64 -6.77
CA MET A 15 0.99 1.80 -6.47
C MET A 15 1.86 0.93 -7.39
N PRO A 16 1.63 -0.39 -7.55
CA PRO A 16 2.41 -1.21 -8.48
C PRO A 16 2.31 -0.76 -9.94
N ALA A 17 1.14 -0.26 -10.36
CA ALA A 17 0.97 0.30 -11.69
C ALA A 17 1.83 1.56 -11.89
N ILE A 18 1.83 2.48 -10.92
CA ILE A 18 2.68 3.69 -10.97
C ILE A 18 4.16 3.30 -10.97
N ALA A 19 4.59 2.38 -10.09
CA ALA A 19 5.95 1.85 -10.11
C ALA A 19 6.34 1.29 -11.48
N THR A 20 5.43 0.60 -12.16
CA THR A 20 5.68 0.06 -13.50
C THR A 20 5.85 1.18 -14.53
N LEU A 21 5.00 2.21 -14.50
CA LEU A 21 5.07 3.35 -15.39
C LEU A 21 6.36 4.16 -15.18
N THR A 22 6.75 4.40 -13.93
CA THR A 22 8.02 5.08 -13.61
C THR A 22 9.22 4.21 -14.01
N GLY A 23 9.10 2.88 -13.87
CA GLY A 23 10.11 1.93 -14.32
C GLY A 23 10.36 1.99 -15.82
N ILE A 24 9.36 2.33 -16.65
CA ILE A 24 9.55 2.56 -18.08
C ILE A 24 10.45 3.78 -18.33
N VAL A 25 10.37 4.83 -17.51
CA VAL A 25 11.24 6.01 -17.63
C VAL A 25 12.69 5.66 -17.30
N ILE A 26 12.91 4.84 -16.26
CA ILE A 26 14.25 4.49 -15.77
C ILE A 26 14.91 3.40 -16.62
N PHE A 27 14.16 2.37 -17.00
CA PHE A 27 14.70 1.18 -17.66
C PHE A 27 14.28 1.07 -19.13
N GLY A 28 13.44 1.97 -19.65
CA GLY A 28 12.83 1.81 -20.96
C GLY A 28 11.69 0.77 -21.00
N PRO A 29 11.00 0.63 -22.14
CA PRO A 29 9.78 -0.17 -22.28
C PRO A 29 10.07 -1.67 -22.47
N ARG A 30 10.78 -2.28 -21.50
CA ARG A 30 11.07 -3.73 -21.50
C ARG A 30 9.99 -4.48 -20.74
N VAL A 31 9.28 -5.36 -21.45
CA VAL A 31 8.16 -6.14 -20.88
C VAL A 31 8.58 -6.93 -19.65
N ASP A 32 9.73 -7.59 -19.69
CA ASP A 32 10.24 -8.39 -18.56
C ASP A 32 10.48 -7.53 -17.32
N THR A 33 11.03 -6.31 -17.50
CA THR A 33 11.23 -5.34 -16.41
C THR A 33 9.90 -4.86 -15.87
N MET A 34 8.94 -4.53 -16.74
CA MET A 34 7.60 -4.07 -16.33
C MET A 34 6.87 -5.13 -15.50
N VAL A 35 6.88 -6.39 -15.97
CA VAL A 35 6.29 -7.51 -15.24
C VAL A 35 6.98 -7.69 -13.89
N THR A 36 8.32 -7.67 -13.87
CA THR A 36 9.09 -7.82 -12.64
C THR A 36 8.75 -6.72 -11.63
N VAL A 37 8.81 -5.45 -12.02
CA VAL A 37 8.51 -4.30 -11.16
C VAL A 37 7.07 -4.36 -10.64
N PHE A 38 6.10 -4.69 -11.50
CA PHE A 38 4.72 -4.87 -11.05
C PHE A 38 4.61 -6.00 -10.03
N SER A 39 5.18 -7.17 -10.33
CA SER A 39 5.09 -8.37 -9.49
C SER A 39 5.72 -8.18 -8.12
N ILE A 40 6.91 -7.60 -8.03
CA ILE A 40 7.58 -7.38 -6.75
C ILE A 40 6.87 -6.32 -5.90
N ASN A 41 6.20 -5.33 -6.53
CA ASN A 41 5.43 -4.30 -5.82
C ASN A 41 4.01 -4.75 -5.46
N VAL A 42 3.37 -5.60 -6.27
CA VAL A 42 2.00 -6.04 -5.96
C VAL A 42 1.99 -6.93 -4.72
N ILE A 43 3.02 -7.76 -4.50
CA ILE A 43 3.12 -8.64 -3.32
C ILE A 43 2.95 -7.87 -1.99
N PRO A 44 3.79 -6.87 -1.64
CA PRO A 44 3.62 -6.12 -0.39
C PRO A 44 2.29 -5.39 -0.32
N MET A 45 1.76 -4.93 -1.45
CA MET A 45 0.45 -4.29 -1.49
C MET A 45 -0.70 -5.26 -1.27
N LEU A 46 -0.58 -6.52 -1.69
CA LEU A 46 -1.54 -7.57 -1.37
C LEU A 46 -1.56 -7.86 0.14
N PHE A 47 -0.40 -7.83 0.81
CA PHE A 47 -0.33 -7.93 2.27
C PHE A 47 -1.06 -6.79 2.96
N GLY A 48 -0.76 -5.53 2.59
CA GLY A 48 -1.48 -4.36 3.10
C GLY A 48 -2.99 -4.45 2.84
N GLY A 49 -3.35 -4.82 1.61
CA GLY A 49 -4.72 -5.05 1.16
C GLY A 49 -5.47 -6.08 1.98
N LEU A 50 -4.81 -7.19 2.32
CA LEU A 50 -5.35 -8.26 3.14
C LEU A 50 -5.61 -7.77 4.58
N PHE A 51 -4.62 -7.13 5.21
CA PHE A 51 -4.77 -6.54 6.55
C PHE A 51 -5.96 -5.58 6.58
N SER A 52 -6.02 -4.65 5.63
CA SER A 52 -7.11 -3.69 5.54
C SER A 52 -8.45 -4.37 5.31
N GLY A 53 -8.51 -5.41 4.48
CA GLY A 53 -9.71 -6.20 4.23
C GLY A 53 -10.24 -6.89 5.50
N LEU A 54 -9.35 -7.48 6.30
CA LEU A 54 -9.70 -8.12 7.58
C LEU A 54 -10.20 -7.09 8.60
N LEU A 55 -9.52 -5.95 8.73
CA LEU A 55 -9.93 -4.87 9.64
C LEU A 55 -11.28 -4.28 9.24
N LEU A 56 -11.51 -4.02 7.95
CA LEU A 56 -12.78 -3.51 7.43
C LEU A 56 -13.95 -4.46 7.70
N ARG A 57 -13.73 -5.77 7.59
CA ARG A 57 -14.72 -6.79 7.99
C ARG A 57 -15.06 -6.69 9.48
N GLY A 58 -14.04 -6.49 10.32
CA GLY A 58 -14.21 -6.21 11.74
C GLY A 58 -15.07 -4.96 11.98
N CYS A 59 -14.70 -3.82 11.39
CA CYS A 59 -15.42 -2.55 11.55
C CYS A 59 -16.89 -2.60 11.11
N ARG A 60 -17.25 -3.45 10.15
CA ARG A 60 -18.66 -3.66 9.77
C ARG A 60 -19.53 -4.16 10.92
N LYS A 61 -18.99 -4.99 11.82
CA LYS A 61 -19.71 -5.49 12.99
C LYS A 61 -19.99 -4.41 14.05
N TYR A 62 -19.20 -3.33 14.07
CA TYR A 62 -19.27 -2.26 15.08
C TYR A 62 -19.79 -0.93 14.50
N GLY A 63 -20.83 -0.99 13.66
CA GLY A 63 -21.46 0.22 13.10
C GLY A 63 -20.56 1.07 12.20
N GLY A 64 -19.44 0.52 11.71
CA GLY A 64 -18.50 1.23 10.84
C GLY A 64 -17.45 2.11 11.53
N ALA A 65 -17.33 2.04 12.85
CA ALA A 65 -16.28 2.74 13.59
C ALA A 65 -14.88 2.28 13.12
N GLY A 66 -13.97 3.24 12.87
CA GLY A 66 -12.58 2.95 12.49
C GLY A 66 -12.35 2.51 11.04
N ARG A 67 -13.35 2.58 10.13
CA ARG A 67 -13.18 2.15 8.73
C ARG A 67 -12.08 2.90 7.96
N ALA A 68 -11.85 4.18 8.26
CA ALA A 68 -10.76 4.94 7.64
C ALA A 68 -9.38 4.43 8.11
N ILE A 69 -9.26 4.12 9.40
CA ILE A 69 -8.03 3.61 10.02
C ILE A 69 -7.73 2.20 9.52
N ALA A 70 -8.78 1.40 9.34
CA ALA A 70 -8.70 0.07 8.73
C ALA A 70 -8.13 0.07 7.31
N LEU A 71 -8.00 1.22 6.63
CA LEU A 71 -7.35 1.31 5.31
C LEU A 71 -5.86 1.66 5.36
N TRP A 72 -5.35 2.10 6.50
CA TRP A 72 -3.95 2.53 6.64
C TRP A 72 -2.93 1.47 6.19
N PRO A 73 -3.13 0.16 6.46
CA PRO A 73 -2.19 -0.88 6.02
C PRO A 73 -1.99 -0.95 4.51
N THR A 74 -2.96 -0.46 3.73
CA THR A 74 -2.86 -0.37 2.27
C THR A 74 -2.48 1.03 1.82
N LEU A 75 -3.19 2.05 2.32
CA LEU A 75 -3.10 3.39 1.77
C LEU A 75 -1.80 4.10 2.12
N LEU A 76 -1.28 3.94 3.33
CA LEU A 76 -0.03 4.60 3.72
C LEU A 76 1.15 4.06 2.91
N PRO A 77 1.38 2.73 2.80
CA PRO A 77 2.39 2.20 1.90
C PRO A 77 2.15 2.62 0.45
N ALA A 78 0.91 2.58 -0.04
CA ALA A 78 0.59 2.97 -1.42
C ALA A 78 1.03 4.41 -1.71
N ILE A 79 0.63 5.37 -0.86
CA ILE A 79 0.93 6.79 -1.05
C ILE A 79 2.44 7.04 -0.97
N ILE A 80 3.10 6.48 0.05
CA ILE A 80 4.54 6.63 0.23
C ILE A 80 5.30 6.05 -0.97
N GLY A 81 4.92 4.84 -1.43
CA GLY A 81 5.51 4.21 -2.60
C GLY A 81 5.31 5.02 -3.87
N ILE A 82 4.09 5.52 -4.11
CA ILE A 82 3.78 6.37 -5.27
C ILE A 82 4.67 7.60 -5.29
N VAL A 83 4.74 8.33 -4.16
CA VAL A 83 5.59 9.53 -4.06
C VAL A 83 7.04 9.16 -4.33
N TRP A 84 7.53 8.07 -3.74
CA TRP A 84 8.92 7.66 -3.90
C TRP A 84 9.26 7.30 -5.36
N TYR A 85 8.44 6.49 -6.02
CA TYR A 85 8.66 6.11 -7.41
C TYR A 85 8.57 7.30 -8.37
N LEU A 86 7.62 8.22 -8.15
CA LEU A 86 7.52 9.44 -8.94
C LEU A 86 8.73 10.35 -8.73
N SER A 87 9.18 10.52 -7.49
CA SER A 87 10.38 11.29 -7.18
C SER A 87 11.63 10.72 -7.86
N ASP A 88 11.80 9.39 -7.85
CA ASP A 88 12.93 8.73 -8.52
C ASP A 88 12.86 8.88 -10.05
N ALA A 89 11.67 8.83 -10.65
CA ALA A 89 11.51 9.07 -12.09
C ALA A 89 11.80 10.53 -12.51
N LEU A 90 11.45 11.49 -11.66
CA LEU A 90 11.67 12.91 -11.93
C LEU A 90 13.11 13.36 -11.63
N PHE A 91 13.74 12.74 -10.63
CA PHE A 91 15.08 13.07 -10.14
C PHE A 91 15.90 11.79 -9.94
N PRO A 92 16.25 11.09 -11.04
CA PRO A 92 16.94 9.81 -10.94
C PRO A 92 18.33 9.98 -10.32
N ALA A 93 18.70 9.06 -9.44
CA ALA A 93 20.03 9.05 -8.85
C ALA A 93 21.10 8.74 -9.92
N GLU A 94 22.11 9.60 -10.05
CA GLU A 94 23.15 9.48 -11.08
C GLU A 94 23.99 8.19 -10.95
N GLN A 95 24.22 7.72 -9.73
CA GLN A 95 25.15 6.62 -9.46
C GLN A 95 24.50 5.24 -9.40
N ASP A 96 23.17 5.13 -9.25
CA ASP A 96 22.48 3.84 -9.16
C ASP A 96 20.99 3.95 -9.59
N PRO A 97 20.74 4.20 -10.89
CA PRO A 97 19.39 4.25 -11.43
C PRO A 97 18.76 2.86 -11.36
N GLY A 98 17.83 2.67 -10.41
CA GLY A 98 17.12 1.42 -10.20
C GLY A 98 17.10 0.90 -8.77
N ARG A 99 17.96 1.43 -7.88
CA ARG A 99 17.99 1.06 -6.45
C ARG A 99 16.61 1.10 -5.78
N VAL A 100 15.82 2.13 -6.11
CA VAL A 100 14.47 2.34 -5.58
C VAL A 100 13.53 1.19 -5.94
N TYR A 101 13.71 0.54 -7.09
CA TYR A 101 12.86 -0.56 -7.56
C TYR A 101 13.15 -1.89 -6.88
N ILE A 102 14.33 -2.04 -6.28
CA ILE A 102 14.69 -3.22 -5.48
C ILE A 102 14.39 -3.00 -4.00
N ALA A 103 14.72 -1.82 -3.48
CA ALA A 103 14.55 -1.52 -2.06
C ALA A 103 13.09 -1.13 -1.73
N GLY A 104 12.42 -0.40 -2.62
CA GLY A 104 11.04 0.07 -2.46
C GLY A 104 10.07 -1.03 -2.01
N PRO A 105 9.99 -2.19 -2.70
CA PRO A 105 9.11 -3.29 -2.31
C PRO A 105 9.34 -3.79 -0.88
N GLN A 106 10.58 -3.82 -0.41
CA GLN A 106 10.94 -4.29 0.93
C GLN A 106 10.44 -3.30 1.99
N TYR A 107 10.65 -2.01 1.77
CA TYR A 107 10.14 -0.96 2.66
C TYR A 107 8.62 -0.86 2.63
N LEU A 108 7.99 -1.12 1.49
CA LEU A 108 6.53 -1.19 1.38
C LEU A 108 5.96 -2.35 2.19
N LEU A 109 6.62 -3.52 2.17
CA LEU A 109 6.24 -4.65 3.02
C LEU A 109 6.36 -4.28 4.50
N ALA A 110 7.49 -3.71 4.91
CA ALA A 110 7.73 -3.27 6.28
C ALA A 110 6.70 -2.23 6.73
N ALA A 111 6.39 -1.26 5.86
CA ALA A 111 5.38 -0.24 6.11
C ALA A 111 3.98 -0.86 6.24
N ALA A 112 3.61 -1.80 5.36
CA ALA A 112 2.31 -2.49 5.43
C ALA A 112 2.15 -3.29 6.72
N ILE A 113 3.21 -3.95 7.20
CA ILE A 113 3.21 -4.67 8.48
C ILE A 113 3.08 -3.68 9.64
N ALA A 114 3.93 -2.64 9.69
CA ALA A 114 3.93 -1.67 10.78
C ALA A 114 2.58 -0.94 10.88
N THR A 115 2.07 -0.43 9.76
CA THR A 115 0.75 0.23 9.71
C THR A 115 -0.40 -0.74 9.94
N GLY A 116 -0.25 -2.02 9.54
CA GLY A 116 -1.10 -3.15 9.92
C GLY A 116 -1.31 -3.27 11.42
N LEU A 117 -0.20 -3.36 12.16
CA LEU A 117 -0.20 -3.49 13.61
C LEU A 117 -0.82 -2.25 14.29
N VAL A 118 -0.40 -1.06 13.86
CA VAL A 118 -0.94 0.20 14.40
C VAL A 118 -2.45 0.31 14.15
N ALA A 119 -2.88 0.07 12.91
CA ALA A 119 -4.30 0.14 12.55
C ALA A 119 -5.13 -0.87 13.33
N TRP A 120 -4.60 -2.09 13.54
CA TRP A 120 -5.26 -3.10 14.34
C TRP A 120 -5.49 -2.64 15.79
N VAL A 121 -4.43 -2.17 16.46
CA VAL A 121 -4.51 -1.66 17.85
C VAL A 121 -5.52 -0.52 17.94
N VAL A 122 -5.40 0.48 17.05
CA VAL A 122 -6.30 1.64 17.08
C VAL A 122 -7.73 1.24 16.79
N CYS A 123 -7.98 0.33 15.83
CA CYS A 123 -9.31 -0.21 15.59
C CYS A 123 -9.85 -0.94 16.82
N VAL A 124 -9.04 -1.71 17.58
CA VAL A 124 -9.48 -2.35 18.83
C VAL A 124 -9.94 -1.30 19.84
N ILE A 125 -9.14 -0.25 20.07
CA ILE A 125 -9.46 0.84 21.01
C ILE A 125 -10.76 1.56 20.62
N VAL A 126 -10.89 1.93 19.34
CA VAL A 126 -12.10 2.62 18.83
C VAL A 126 -13.35 1.75 19.00
N ARG A 127 -13.22 0.43 18.86
CA ARG A 127 -14.33 -0.50 19.04
C ARG A 127 -14.72 -0.65 20.50
N SER A 128 -13.75 -0.75 21.43
CA SER A 128 -14.05 -0.92 22.85
C SER A 128 -14.73 0.31 23.45
N GLN A 129 -14.32 1.51 23.05
CA GLN A 129 -14.95 2.76 23.50
C GLN A 129 -16.44 2.84 23.11
N ARG A 130 -16.80 2.29 21.94
CA ARG A 130 -18.18 2.31 21.45
C ARG A 130 -19.06 1.20 22.04
N SER A 131 -18.45 0.13 22.57
CA SER A 131 -19.19 -0.88 23.35
C SER A 131 -19.44 -0.46 24.79
N ALA A 132 -18.73 0.56 25.29
CA ALA A 132 -18.89 1.12 26.63
C ALA A 132 -19.84 2.33 26.68
N ALA A 133 -20.31 2.83 25.54
CA ALA A 133 -21.23 3.94 25.38
C ALA A 133 -22.61 3.44 24.90
#